data_AF-A0A1U9MBN7-F1
#
_entry.id   AF-A0A1U9MBN7-F1
#
_cell.length_a   1.000
_cell.length_b   1.000
_cell.length_c   1.000
_cell.angle_alpha   90.00
_cell.angle_beta   90.00
_cell.angle_gamma   90.00
#
_symmetry.space_group_name_H-M   'P 1'
#
loop_
_entity.id
_entity.type
_entity.pdbx_description
1 polymer ?
#
loop_
_entity_poly.entity_id
_entity_poly.type
_entity_poly.pdbx_seq_one_letter_code
_entity_poly.pdbx_strand_id
1 'polypeptide(L)'
;MGDTAPSKSNAWYNSHAINEVFHNERLSFPTPIIATTSMMILASFTKHTGIIAILPINAIERYAGRKFYHILPLLIGPRLSPFGIVFRKDRLRPPSIKTSLGQLKSEADTRLQRTIR
;
A
#
# COMPACT_ATOMS: atom_id res chain seq x y z
N MET A 1 -19.34 28.56 11.45
CA MET A 1 -18.73 27.60 12.39
C MET A 1 -17.96 26.61 11.53
N GLY A 2 -16.64 26.74 11.49
CA GLY A 2 -15.80 26.32 10.37
C GLY A 2 -15.70 24.81 10.21
N ASP A 3 -16.21 24.34 9.08
CA ASP A 3 -16.06 22.99 8.57
C ASP A 3 -14.57 22.75 8.25
N THR A 4 -13.84 22.17 9.20
CA THR A 4 -12.43 21.81 9.02
C THR A 4 -12.36 20.42 8.41
N ALA A 5 -12.74 20.37 7.12
CA ALA A 5 -12.40 19.24 6.27
C ALA A 5 -10.87 19.04 6.34
N PRO A 6 -10.38 17.86 6.76
CA PRO A 6 -8.96 17.67 6.98
C PRO A 6 -8.21 17.78 5.65
N SER A 7 -7.13 18.57 5.69
CA SER A 7 -6.22 18.88 4.59
C SER A 7 -5.86 17.63 3.79
N LYS A 8 -6.16 17.69 2.48
CA LYS A 8 -5.96 16.64 1.46
C LYS A 8 -4.46 16.44 1.20
N SER A 9 -3.78 15.80 2.15
CA SER A 9 -2.40 15.35 2.01
C SER A 9 -2.35 13.92 1.45
N ASN A 10 -1.26 13.58 0.79
CA ASN A 10 -1.10 12.40 -0.06
C ASN A 10 -1.28 11.04 0.67
N ALA A 11 -1.44 11.06 1.99
CA ALA A 11 -1.83 9.92 2.83
C ALA A 11 -3.29 9.47 2.63
N TRP A 12 -4.17 10.35 2.14
CA TRP A 12 -5.60 10.07 1.98
C TRP A 12 -5.94 9.03 0.90
N TYR A 13 -5.10 8.88 -0.13
CA TYR A 13 -5.40 7.93 -1.22
C TYR A 13 -5.38 6.47 -0.77
N ASN A 14 -4.44 6.11 0.11
CA ASN A 14 -4.38 4.75 0.66
C ASN A 14 -5.38 4.55 1.80
N SER A 15 -5.68 5.58 2.59
CA SER A 15 -6.66 5.48 3.67
C SER A 15 -8.11 5.44 3.17
N HIS A 16 -8.40 6.05 2.01
CA HIS A 16 -9.74 6.02 1.44
C HIS A 16 -10.19 4.60 1.09
N ALA A 17 -9.36 3.86 0.34
CA ALA A 17 -9.69 2.50 -0.05
C ALA A 17 -9.89 1.56 1.16
N ILE A 18 -9.09 1.75 2.22
CA ILE A 18 -9.29 0.99 3.47
C ILE A 18 -10.59 1.41 4.16
N ASN A 19 -10.88 2.70 4.26
CA ASN A 19 -12.12 3.16 4.87
C ASN A 19 -13.36 2.63 4.15
N GLU A 20 -13.32 2.54 2.82
CA GLU A 20 -14.36 1.90 2.02
C GLU A 20 -14.55 0.41 2.37
N VAL A 21 -13.48 -0.34 2.63
CA VAL A 21 -13.60 -1.75 3.03
C VAL A 21 -14.39 -1.90 4.33
N PHE A 22 -14.02 -1.14 5.37
CA PHE A 22 -14.74 -1.19 6.65
C PHE A 22 -16.19 -0.72 6.49
N HIS A 23 -16.42 0.32 5.69
CA HIS A 23 -17.76 0.81 5.42
C HIS A 23 -18.64 -0.21 4.70
N ASN A 24 -18.12 -0.86 3.64
CA ASN A 24 -18.84 -1.86 2.85
C ASN A 24 -19.20 -3.08 3.69
N GLU A 25 -18.33 -3.47 4.61
CA GLU A 25 -18.53 -4.57 5.56
C GLU A 25 -19.37 -4.15 6.79
N ARG A 26 -19.87 -2.90 6.83
CA ARG A 26 -20.62 -2.32 7.96
C ARG A 26 -19.87 -2.39 9.29
N LEU A 27 -18.55 -2.38 9.23
CA LEU A 27 -17.66 -2.34 10.39
C LEU A 27 -17.32 -0.90 10.74
N SER A 28 -17.20 -0.63 12.05
CA SER A 28 -16.67 0.65 12.51
C SER A 28 -15.18 0.73 12.20
N PHE A 29 -14.75 1.87 11.65
CA PHE A 29 -13.33 2.11 11.41
C PHE A 29 -12.59 2.22 12.76
N PRO A 30 -11.47 1.52 12.96
CA PRO A 30 -10.77 1.51 14.24
C PRO A 30 -10.19 2.90 14.56
N THR A 31 -10.34 3.34 15.80
CA THR A 31 -9.72 4.56 16.34
C THR A 31 -8.96 4.22 17.63
N PRO A 32 -7.85 4.91 17.94
CA PRO A 32 -7.24 6.04 17.22
C PRO A 32 -6.44 5.61 15.97
N ILE A 33 -6.34 6.52 14.99
CA ILE A 33 -5.65 6.30 13.71
C ILE A 33 -4.33 7.04 13.69
N ILE A 34 -3.26 6.35 13.31
CA ILE A 34 -1.96 6.97 13.00
C ILE A 34 -1.77 6.91 11.48
N ALA A 35 -1.78 8.07 10.83
CA ALA A 35 -1.50 8.20 9.40
C ALA A 35 -0.08 8.69 9.17
N THR A 36 0.68 8.01 8.32
CA THR A 36 2.02 8.42 7.91
C THR A 36 2.24 8.15 6.43
N THR A 37 3.09 8.97 5.81
CA THR A 37 3.55 8.77 4.43
C THR A 37 4.76 7.83 4.36
N SER A 38 5.38 7.49 5.50
CA SER A 38 6.56 6.64 5.56
C SER A 38 6.22 5.22 5.97
N MET A 39 6.45 4.28 5.05
CA MET A 39 6.28 2.86 5.28
C MET A 39 7.25 2.30 6.32
N MET A 40 8.48 2.83 6.38
CA MET A 40 9.48 2.43 7.36
C MET A 40 9.06 2.81 8.79
N ILE A 41 8.53 4.02 8.97
CA ILE A 41 8.03 4.47 10.26
C ILE A 41 6.83 3.63 10.70
N LEU A 42 5.91 3.34 9.78
CA LEU A 42 4.75 2.51 10.08
C LEU A 42 5.15 1.10 10.51
N ALA A 43 6.11 0.48 9.80
CA ALA A 43 6.68 -0.82 10.16
C ALA A 43 7.34 -0.78 11.54
N SER A 44 8.22 0.19 11.80
CA SER A 44 8.88 0.33 13.11
C SER A 44 7.88 0.53 14.24
N PHE A 45 6.81 1.32 14.06
CA PHE A 45 5.79 1.50 15.09
C PHE A 45 5.07 0.20 15.44
N THR A 46 4.70 -0.60 14.44
CA THR A 46 4.01 -1.87 14.67
C THR A 46 4.83 -2.82 15.53
N LYS A 47 6.17 -2.80 15.38
CA LYS A 47 7.08 -3.63 16.16
C LYS A 47 7.06 -3.33 17.66
N HIS A 48 6.81 -2.07 18.04
CA HIS A 48 7.01 -1.61 19.42
C HIS A 48 5.73 -1.31 20.20
N THR A 49 4.58 -1.13 19.54
CA THR A 49 3.43 -0.45 20.16
C THR A 49 2.13 -1.27 20.21
N GLY A 50 2.15 -2.55 19.81
CA GLY A 50 0.93 -3.38 19.81
C GLY A 50 -0.17 -2.89 18.85
N ILE A 51 0.19 -1.98 17.94
CA ILE A 51 -0.72 -1.39 16.95
C ILE A 51 -0.92 -2.37 15.79
N ILE A 52 -2.11 -2.36 15.18
CA ILE A 52 -2.38 -3.03 13.90
C ILE A 52 -2.09 -2.04 12.78
N ALA A 53 -1.22 -2.41 11.85
CA ALA A 53 -0.89 -1.57 10.69
C ALA A 53 -1.26 -2.27 9.38
N ILE A 54 -1.60 -1.45 8.40
CA ILE A 54 -1.84 -1.88 7.02
C ILE A 54 -0.58 -1.58 6.23
N LEU A 55 0.10 -2.65 5.80
CA LEU A 55 1.39 -2.58 5.13
C LEU A 55 1.37 -3.48 3.89
N PRO A 56 1.97 -3.05 2.78
CA PRO A 56 2.27 -3.94 1.66
C PRO A 56 3.11 -5.14 2.13
N ILE A 57 2.78 -6.35 1.67
CA ILE A 57 3.48 -7.58 2.08
C ILE A 57 5.00 -7.48 1.81
N ASN A 58 5.39 -6.88 0.69
CA ASN A 58 6.78 -6.68 0.32
C ASN A 58 7.55 -5.72 1.26
N ALA A 59 6.86 -4.89 2.04
CA ALA A 59 7.46 -4.01 3.04
C ALA A 59 7.83 -4.79 4.30
N ILE A 60 6.99 -5.75 4.70
CA ILE A 60 7.25 -6.66 5.81
C ILE A 60 8.54 -7.45 5.55
N GLU A 61 8.70 -7.94 4.32
CA GLU A 61 9.91 -8.66 3.89
C GLU A 61 11.17 -7.80 3.97
N ARG A 62 11.08 -6.50 3.60
CA ARG A 62 12.24 -5.62 3.43
C ARG A 62 12.68 -4.88 4.68
N TYR A 63 11.74 -4.35 5.45
CA TYR A 63 12.05 -3.41 6.54
C TYR A 63 12.05 -4.06 7.92
N ALA A 64 11.38 -5.20 8.03
CA ALA A 64 10.76 -5.59 9.28
C ALA A 64 11.19 -7.00 9.70
N GLY A 65 11.45 -7.87 8.72
CA GLY A 65 11.76 -9.28 8.95
C GLY A 65 10.50 -10.05 9.33
N ARG A 66 10.23 -11.16 8.64
CA ARG A 66 9.00 -11.97 8.80
C ARG A 66 8.73 -12.49 10.22
N LYS A 67 9.71 -12.42 11.13
CA LYS A 67 9.61 -12.94 12.51
C LYS A 67 8.87 -12.00 13.48
N PHE A 68 8.71 -10.73 13.13
CA PHE A 68 8.16 -9.72 14.05
C PHE A 68 6.72 -9.31 13.73
N TYR A 69 6.12 -9.89 12.68
CA TYR A 69 4.79 -9.53 12.21
C TYR A 69 3.97 -10.79 11.96
N HIS A 70 2.72 -10.75 12.39
CA HIS A 70 1.71 -11.72 12.00
C HIS A 70 0.73 -11.03 11.06
N ILE A 71 0.50 -11.64 9.89
CA ILE A 71 -0.53 -11.18 8.96
C ILE A 71 -1.86 -11.70 9.51
N LEU A 72 -2.80 -10.78 9.78
CA LEU A 72 -4.13 -11.14 10.24
C LEU A 72 -4.90 -11.78 9.07
N PRO A 73 -5.57 -12.94 9.26
CA PRO A 73 -6.29 -13.63 8.19
C PRO A 73 -7.64 -12.94 7.90
N LEU A 74 -7.58 -11.70 7.42
CA LEU A 74 -8.74 -10.93 7.01
C LEU A 74 -9.08 -11.27 5.54
N LEU A 75 -10.34 -11.64 5.30
CA LEU A 75 -10.89 -11.83 3.94
C LEU A 75 -11.44 -10.53 3.34
N ILE A 76 -11.25 -9.42 4.04
CA ILE A 76 -11.68 -8.09 3.63
C ILE A 76 -10.47 -7.30 3.15
N GLY A 77 -10.55 -6.69 1.97
CA GLY A 77 -9.43 -5.99 1.38
C GLY A 77 -9.85 -5.01 0.28
N PRO A 78 -9.16 -3.87 0.16
CA PRO A 78 -9.51 -2.87 -0.84
C PRO A 78 -9.19 -3.40 -2.23
N ARG A 79 -9.97 -2.97 -3.23
CA ARG A 79 -9.50 -3.03 -4.61
C ARG A 79 -8.40 -1.99 -4.77
N LEU A 80 -7.17 -2.46 -4.96
CA LEU A 80 -6.06 -1.56 -5.26
C LEU A 80 -6.32 -0.87 -6.59
N SER A 81 -6.25 0.46 -6.59
CA SER A 81 -6.27 1.24 -7.82
C SER A 81 -5.15 0.77 -8.77
N PRO A 82 -5.36 0.82 -10.09
CA PRO A 82 -4.32 0.48 -11.05
C PRO A 82 -3.06 1.28 -10.76
N PHE A 83 -1.93 0.59 -10.59
CA PHE A 83 -0.61 1.20 -10.46
C PHE A 83 0.24 0.82 -11.67
N GLY A 84 1.21 1.66 -12.01
CA GLY A 84 2.01 1.44 -13.20
C GLY A 84 3.10 2.48 -13.37
N ILE A 85 3.79 2.37 -14.50
CA ILE A 85 4.90 3.24 -14.83
C ILE A 85 4.34 4.47 -15.53
N VAL A 86 4.56 5.62 -14.91
CA VAL A 86 4.10 6.91 -15.42
C VAL A 86 5.17 7.51 -16.32
N PHE A 87 4.79 7.81 -17.56
CA PHE A 87 5.66 8.47 -18.52
C PHE A 87 5.18 9.89 -18.80
N ARG A 88 6.14 10.81 -18.97
CA ARG A 88 5.88 12.12 -19.56
C ARG A 88 5.37 11.95 -21.00
N LYS A 89 4.28 12.63 -21.33
CA LYS A 89 3.63 12.56 -22.66
C LYS A 89 4.49 13.20 -23.75
N ASP A 90 5.29 14.20 -23.39
CA ASP A 90 6.06 15.06 -24.29
C ASP A 90 7.48 14.55 -24.61
N ARG A 91 7.88 13.39 -24.09
CA ARG A 91 9.22 12.85 -24.31
C ARG A 91 9.19 11.61 -25.20
N LEU A 92 10.00 11.64 -26.25
CA LEU A 92 10.32 10.47 -27.06
C LEU A 92 10.95 9.40 -26.16
N ARG A 93 10.42 8.19 -26.23
CA ARG A 93 10.91 7.06 -25.43
C ARG A 93 11.95 6.30 -26.25
N PRO A 94 13.20 6.16 -25.77
CA PRO A 94 14.18 5.37 -26.47
C PRO A 94 13.71 3.90 -26.60
N PRO A 95 14.10 3.18 -27.67
CA PRO A 95 13.73 1.79 -27.88
C PRO A 95 14.09 0.87 -26.70
N SER A 96 15.19 1.18 -26.00
CA SER A 96 15.63 0.45 -24.81
C SER A 96 14.59 0.40 -23.70
N ILE A 97 13.77 1.46 -23.54
CA ILE A 97 12.69 1.47 -22.55
C ILE A 97 11.67 0.36 -22.82
N LYS A 98 11.37 0.02 -24.08
CA LYS A 98 10.41 -1.06 -24.37
C LYS A 98 10.93 -2.40 -23.85
N THR A 99 12.21 -2.68 -24.06
CA THR A 99 12.86 -3.89 -23.56
C THR A 99 12.87 -3.93 -22.03
N SER A 100 13.28 -2.83 -21.38
CA SER A 100 13.28 -2.74 -19.91
C SER A 100 11.87 -2.88 -19.32
N LEU A 101 10.86 -2.31 -19.97
CA LEU A 101 9.46 -2.46 -19.54
C LEU A 101 8.98 -3.91 -19.67
N GLY A 102 9.36 -4.61 -20.74
CA GLY A 102 9.05 -6.02 -20.92
C GLY A 102 9.66 -6.88 -19.80
N GLN A 103 10.93 -6.65 -19.47
CA GLN A 103 11.60 -7.35 -18.38
C GLN A 103 10.97 -7.04 -17.02
N LEU A 104 10.68 -5.76 -16.74
CA LEU A 104 10.06 -5.35 -15.49
C LEU A 104 8.66 -5.95 -15.31
N LYS A 105 7.87 -6.02 -16.40
CA LYS A 105 6.56 -6.69 -16.38
C LYS A 105 6.71 -8.19 -16.11
N SER A 106 7.62 -8.85 -16.80
CA SER A 106 7.88 -10.29 -16.61
C SER A 106 8.28 -10.63 -15.17
N GLU A 107 9.15 -9.81 -14.57
CA GLU A 107 9.57 -10.00 -13.18
C GLU A 107 8.41 -9.74 -12.20
N ALA A 108 7.60 -8.70 -12.45
CA ALA A 108 6.42 -8.42 -11.64
C ALA A 108 5.41 -9.57 -11.67
N ASP A 109 5.11 -10.11 -12.85
CA ASP A 109 4.20 -11.25 -13.03
C ASP A 109 4.73 -12.50 -12.30
N THR A 110 6.03 -12.77 -12.42
CA THR A 110 6.69 -13.87 -11.70
C THR A 110 6.60 -13.71 -10.19
N ARG A 111 6.73 -12.47 -9.68
CA ARG A 111 6.67 -12.19 -8.24
C ARG A 111 5.25 -12.25 -7.68
N LEU A 112 4.23 -11.87 -8.46
CA LEU A 112 2.83 -12.03 -8.08
C LEU A 112 2.48 -13.51 -7.87
N GLN A 113 2.93 -14.38 -8.77
CA GLN A 113 2.70 -15.83 -8.64
C GLN A 113 3.31 -16.45 -7.38
N ARG A 114 4.47 -15.93 -6.92
CA ARG A 114 5.12 -16.40 -5.68
C ARG A 114 4.47 -15.88 -4.40
N THR A 115 3.77 -14.75 -4.47
CA THR A 115 3.17 -14.10 -3.29
C THR A 115 1.78 -14.63 -2.98
N ILE A 116 1.12 -15.28 -3.95
CA ILE A 116 -0.24 -15.86 -3.82
C ILE A 116 -0.20 -17.33 -3.34
N ARG A 117 0.99 -17.93 -3.19
CA ARG A 117 1.20 -19.24 -2.57
C ARG A 117 1.60 -19.10 -1.10
#